data_AF-A0A5C5WP15-F1
#
_entry.id   AF-A0A5C5WP15-F1
#
_cell.length_a   1.000
_cell.length_b   1.000
_cell.length_c   1.000
_cell.angle_alpha   90.00
_cell.angle_beta   90.00
_cell.angle_gamma   90.00
#
_symmetry.space_group_name_H-M   'P 1'
#
loop_
_entity.id
_entity.type
_entity.pdbx_description
1 polymer ?
#
loop_
_entity_poly.entity_id
_entity_poly.type
_entity_poly.pdbx_seq_one_letter_code
_entity_poly.pdbx_strand_id
1 'polypeptide(L)'
;MTDIHDDLRRATVDAIRKARADMGREFGSDPIHGFALCTDDNLMTLYSAACTKSWVAEREAEYQGIGSIYVEWNQSAGDRHFESISKTLAALAESDQSTSKQRFDCLRLALEDCRAEGLFDSDTVLLCGNTDGVGEMEAEAVDRLNSTAIAGQVAGDLCVAEYGDDCVPADRSPSQGTGSFLGKLMAGFQQAFRRDANQLTSMEIVPGRGVEGCEIGFARDAAREVFGNTQSTSANYFEFPHLGVDVQCRKKRIDAIYFFFRTKNYEPFNGNTREGIGARSTAKQVVRTYGTPDKQDQGPTSSGGTYERLYYRRLGIEFNFRHNELEDIRVYDATDVESGP
;
A
#
# COMPACT_ATOMS: atom_id res chain seq x y z
N MET A 1 -36.64 -5.10 6.97
CA MET A 1 -35.43 -4.65 7.69
C MET A 1 -34.76 -3.64 6.80
N THR A 2 -34.54 -2.42 7.28
CA THR A 2 -33.72 -1.46 6.54
C THR A 2 -32.28 -1.96 6.52
N ASP A 3 -31.59 -1.76 5.40
CA ASP A 3 -30.17 -2.06 5.31
C ASP A 3 -29.41 -1.04 6.18
N ILE A 4 -28.75 -1.53 7.22
CA ILE A 4 -28.02 -0.69 8.19
C ILE A 4 -26.90 0.12 7.50
N HIS A 5 -26.35 -0.39 6.41
CA HIS A 5 -25.33 0.31 5.62
C HIS A 5 -25.91 1.47 4.81
N ASP A 6 -27.12 1.29 4.26
CA ASP A 6 -27.82 2.37 3.58
C ASP A 6 -28.27 3.46 4.55
N ASP A 7 -28.70 3.08 5.77
CA ASP A 7 -29.05 4.03 6.82
C ASP A 7 -27.82 4.83 7.27
N LEU A 8 -26.67 4.17 7.46
CA LEU A 8 -25.39 4.82 7.76
C LEU A 8 -24.96 5.78 6.65
N ARG A 9 -25.03 5.36 5.38
CA ARG A 9 -24.71 6.18 4.21
C ARG A 9 -25.59 7.42 4.13
N ARG A 10 -26.91 7.27 4.23
CA ARG A 10 -27.87 8.39 4.21
C ARG A 10 -27.63 9.38 5.34
N ALA A 11 -27.41 8.88 6.56
CA ALA A 11 -27.10 9.71 7.72
C ALA A 11 -25.80 10.50 7.49
N THR A 12 -24.79 9.88 6.88
CA THR A 12 -23.51 10.52 6.54
C THR A 12 -23.69 11.62 5.51
N VAL A 13 -24.45 11.40 4.44
CA VAL A 13 -24.78 12.44 3.45
C VAL A 13 -25.49 13.63 4.12
N ASP A 14 -26.46 13.37 5.00
CA ASP A 14 -27.17 14.44 5.72
C ASP A 14 -26.25 15.23 6.67
N ALA A 15 -25.30 14.57 7.33
CA ALA A 15 -24.29 15.23 8.15
C ALA A 15 -23.35 16.10 7.31
N ILE A 16 -22.89 15.61 6.15
CA ILE A 16 -22.05 16.38 5.21
C ILE A 16 -22.80 17.62 4.71
N ARG A 17 -24.08 17.53 4.38
CA ARG A 17 -24.89 18.70 3.97
C ARG A 17 -24.93 19.77 5.05
N LYS A 18 -25.13 19.36 6.31
CA LYS A 18 -25.14 20.29 7.47
C LYS A 18 -23.76 20.89 7.70
N ALA A 19 -22.70 20.07 7.64
CA ALA A 19 -21.31 20.49 7.73
C ALA A 19 -20.97 21.57 6.68
N ARG A 20 -21.30 21.30 5.41
CA ARG A 20 -21.11 22.23 4.29
C ARG A 20 -21.93 23.52 4.46
N ALA A 21 -23.15 23.42 4.99
CA ALA A 21 -23.96 24.60 5.28
C ALA A 21 -23.38 25.43 6.44
N ASP A 22 -22.76 24.81 7.44
CA ASP A 22 -22.05 25.49 8.52
C ASP A 22 -20.82 26.23 7.96
N MET A 23 -20.02 25.56 7.13
CA MET A 23 -18.89 26.18 6.41
C MET A 23 -19.32 27.39 5.57
N GLY A 24 -20.43 27.28 4.82
CA GLY A 24 -20.94 28.41 4.02
C GLY A 24 -21.38 29.60 4.87
N ARG A 25 -21.76 29.40 6.13
CA ARG A 25 -22.06 30.50 7.07
C ARG A 25 -20.80 31.11 7.67
N GLU A 26 -19.77 30.31 7.89
CA GLU A 26 -18.50 30.75 8.49
C GLU A 26 -17.59 31.45 7.48
N PHE A 27 -17.43 30.87 6.29
CA PHE A 27 -16.49 31.32 5.25
C PHE A 27 -17.17 32.03 4.07
N GLY A 28 -18.50 32.16 4.10
CA GLY A 28 -19.26 32.88 3.08
C GLY A 28 -19.21 32.20 1.71
N SER A 29 -18.78 32.94 0.69
CA SER A 29 -18.69 32.46 -0.69
C SER A 29 -17.31 31.90 -1.07
N ASP A 30 -16.39 31.74 -0.11
CA ASP A 30 -15.08 31.16 -0.38
C ASP A 30 -15.22 29.69 -0.80
N PRO A 31 -14.77 29.29 -2.01
CA PRO A 31 -14.95 27.92 -2.47
C PRO A 31 -14.20 26.92 -1.60
N ILE A 32 -14.79 25.74 -1.40
CA ILE A 32 -14.15 24.64 -0.69
C ILE A 32 -13.07 24.04 -1.60
N HIS A 33 -11.83 24.02 -1.11
CA HIS A 33 -10.72 23.34 -1.77
C HIS A 33 -10.77 21.84 -1.47
N GLY A 34 -10.91 21.48 -0.20
CA GLY A 34 -10.90 20.08 0.26
C GLY A 34 -11.95 19.80 1.33
N PHE A 35 -12.53 18.60 1.30
CA PHE A 35 -13.42 18.07 2.34
C PHE A 35 -13.11 16.59 2.60
N ALA A 36 -12.86 16.24 3.87
CA ALA A 36 -12.43 14.92 4.28
C ALA A 36 -13.34 14.34 5.35
N LEU A 37 -13.68 13.07 5.21
CA LEU A 37 -14.20 12.25 6.30
C LEU A 37 -13.04 11.53 6.98
N CYS A 38 -12.88 11.77 8.27
CA CYS A 38 -11.74 11.30 9.04
C CYS A 38 -12.21 10.34 10.13
N THR A 39 -11.49 9.23 10.30
CA THR A 39 -11.86 8.16 11.23
C THR A 39 -10.65 7.61 11.98
N ASP A 40 -10.87 6.87 13.05
CA ASP A 40 -9.80 6.12 13.73
C ASP A 40 -9.52 4.79 13.02
N ASP A 41 -8.48 4.08 13.47
CA ASP A 41 -8.03 2.82 12.87
C ASP A 41 -9.09 1.70 12.87
N ASN A 42 -10.06 1.77 13.78
CA ASN A 42 -11.09 0.75 13.93
C ASN A 42 -12.42 1.16 13.27
N LEU A 43 -12.47 2.32 12.63
CA LEU A 43 -13.68 2.91 12.04
C LEU A 43 -14.79 3.08 13.08
N MET A 44 -14.45 3.53 14.28
CA MET A 44 -15.40 3.73 15.39
C MET A 44 -15.82 5.19 15.54
N THR A 45 -14.94 6.12 15.19
CA THR A 45 -15.20 7.56 15.23
C THR A 45 -15.27 8.16 13.83
N LEU A 46 -16.02 9.24 13.69
CA LEU A 46 -16.11 10.00 12.46
C LEU A 46 -16.14 11.49 12.77
N TYR A 47 -15.26 12.24 12.14
CA TYR A 47 -15.27 13.70 12.12
C TYR A 47 -14.99 14.19 10.70
N SER A 48 -15.04 15.50 10.50
CA SER A 48 -14.79 16.11 9.20
C SER A 48 -13.71 17.17 9.28
N ALA A 49 -12.80 17.15 8.32
CA ALA A 49 -11.83 18.21 8.11
C ALA A 49 -12.11 18.88 6.76
N ALA A 50 -11.91 20.18 6.66
CA ALA A 50 -12.10 20.88 5.40
C ALA A 50 -11.17 22.08 5.28
N CYS A 51 -10.96 22.54 4.06
CA CYS A 51 -10.22 23.76 3.79
C CYS A 51 -10.82 24.54 2.61
N THR A 52 -10.75 25.87 2.64
CA THR A 52 -11.16 26.74 1.54
C THR A 52 -9.98 27.05 0.61
N LYS A 53 -10.27 27.50 -0.62
CA LYS A 53 -9.23 27.87 -1.58
C LYS A 53 -8.38 29.04 -1.09
N SER A 54 -8.97 30.01 -0.39
CA SER A 54 -8.21 31.12 0.18
C SER A 54 -7.28 30.65 1.31
N TRP A 55 -7.75 29.75 2.17
CA TRP A 55 -6.92 29.17 3.24
C TRP A 55 -5.70 28.42 2.69
N VAL A 56 -5.89 27.64 1.61
CA VAL A 56 -4.79 26.93 0.94
C VAL A 56 -3.83 27.91 0.29
N ALA A 57 -4.33 28.90 -0.46
CA ALA A 57 -3.50 29.89 -1.14
C ALA A 57 -2.60 30.70 -0.19
N GLU A 58 -3.08 30.98 1.03
CA GLU A 58 -2.28 31.64 2.06
C GLU A 58 -1.11 30.79 2.59
N ARG A 59 -1.23 29.45 2.54
CA ARG A 59 -0.28 28.50 3.17
C ARG A 59 0.60 27.74 2.18
N GLU A 60 0.12 27.51 0.97
CA GLU A 60 0.83 26.74 -0.07
C GLU A 60 2.20 27.36 -0.40
N ALA A 61 2.36 28.68 -0.23
CA ALA A 61 3.64 29.37 -0.39
C ALA A 61 4.73 28.87 0.58
N GLU A 62 4.34 28.37 1.75
CA GLU A 62 5.23 27.91 2.80
C GLU A 62 5.36 26.38 2.85
N TYR A 63 4.33 25.66 2.40
CA TYR A 63 4.27 24.20 2.49
C TYR A 63 3.58 23.57 1.29
N GLN A 64 4.38 22.96 0.41
CA GLN A 64 3.89 22.16 -0.70
C GLN A 64 3.18 20.92 -0.13
N GLY A 65 1.86 20.80 -0.38
CA GLY A 65 1.04 19.67 0.07
C GLY A 65 -0.04 19.99 1.09
N ILE A 66 -0.08 21.21 1.67
CA ILE A 66 -1.11 21.62 2.66
C ILE A 66 -2.55 21.40 2.17
N GLY A 67 -2.77 21.51 0.86
CA GLY A 67 -4.07 21.32 0.20
C GLY A 67 -4.50 19.85 0.05
N SER A 68 -3.61 18.90 0.31
CA SER A 68 -3.84 17.47 0.10
C SER A 68 -3.73 16.63 1.38
N ILE A 69 -3.14 17.19 2.44
CA ILE A 69 -2.95 16.52 3.74
C ILE A 69 -4.09 16.92 4.69
N TYR A 70 -5.18 16.15 4.71
CA TYR A 70 -6.40 16.53 5.43
C TYR A 70 -6.28 16.63 6.94
N VAL A 71 -5.27 15.99 7.55
CA VAL A 71 -5.00 16.13 8.99
C VAL A 71 -4.54 17.55 9.36
N GLU A 72 -4.10 18.34 8.38
CA GLU A 72 -3.70 19.73 8.56
C GLU A 72 -4.84 20.73 8.32
N TRP A 73 -5.96 20.25 7.77
CA TRP A 73 -7.13 21.07 7.50
C TRP A 73 -7.83 21.41 8.82
N ASN A 74 -7.54 22.59 9.34
CA ASN A 74 -8.01 23.03 10.65
C ASN A 74 -9.33 23.81 10.62
N GLN A 75 -9.96 23.96 9.45
CA GLN A 75 -11.29 24.54 9.36
C GLN A 75 -12.30 23.44 9.67
N SER A 76 -12.72 23.35 10.95
CA SER A 76 -13.71 22.37 11.39
C SER A 76 -14.98 22.54 10.57
N ALA A 77 -15.46 21.44 9.98
CA ALA A 77 -16.70 21.43 9.23
C ALA A 77 -17.91 21.04 10.11
N GLY A 78 -17.86 21.29 11.42
CA GLY A 78 -19.00 21.07 12.31
C GLY A 78 -19.13 19.62 12.78
N ASP A 79 -18.14 19.15 13.53
CA ASP A 79 -18.00 17.78 14.02
C ASP A 79 -19.22 17.26 14.81
N ARG A 80 -20.00 18.16 15.41
CA ARG A 80 -21.27 17.84 16.09
C ARG A 80 -22.26 17.08 15.20
N HIS A 81 -22.22 17.26 13.88
CA HIS A 81 -23.15 16.59 12.96
C HIS A 81 -22.82 15.10 12.78
N PHE A 82 -21.60 14.69 13.16
CA PHE A 82 -21.09 13.32 13.01
C PHE A 82 -21.13 12.51 14.32
N GLU A 83 -21.57 13.10 15.44
CA GLU A 83 -21.61 12.42 16.74
C GLU A 83 -22.53 11.18 16.72
N SER A 84 -23.73 11.30 16.15
CA SER A 84 -24.65 10.16 16.04
C SER A 84 -24.13 9.08 15.09
N ILE A 85 -23.38 9.47 14.06
CA ILE A 85 -22.78 8.53 13.11
C ILE A 85 -21.64 7.77 13.78
N SER A 86 -20.80 8.45 14.56
CA SER A 86 -19.76 7.82 15.37
C SER A 86 -20.35 6.77 16.32
N LYS A 87 -21.48 7.06 16.97
CA LYS A 87 -22.19 6.08 17.82
C LYS A 87 -22.63 4.84 17.04
N THR A 88 -23.15 5.03 15.82
CA THR A 88 -23.53 3.91 14.93
C THR A 88 -22.31 3.12 14.47
N LEU A 89 -21.23 3.78 14.09
CA LEU A 89 -19.98 3.16 13.67
C LEU A 89 -19.36 2.32 14.79
N ALA A 90 -19.28 2.86 16.00
CA ALA A 90 -18.82 2.14 17.18
C ALA A 90 -19.68 0.90 17.46
N ALA A 91 -21.02 1.03 17.46
CA ALA A 91 -21.92 -0.09 17.67
C ALA A 91 -21.77 -1.18 16.58
N LEU A 92 -21.57 -0.77 15.33
CA LEU A 92 -21.30 -1.70 14.23
C LEU A 92 -19.95 -2.40 14.38
N ALA A 93 -18.91 -1.68 14.79
CA ALA A 93 -17.56 -2.23 15.01
C ALA A 93 -17.51 -3.22 16.18
N GLU A 94 -18.34 -3.03 17.20
CA GLU A 94 -18.49 -3.95 18.34
C GLU A 94 -19.37 -5.17 18.03
N SER A 95 -19.95 -5.25 16.84
CA SER A 95 -20.88 -6.31 16.43
C SER A 95 -20.37 -7.08 15.20
N ASP A 96 -20.88 -8.29 15.00
CA ASP A 96 -20.62 -9.08 13.78
C ASP A 96 -21.49 -8.64 12.58
N GLN A 97 -22.23 -7.52 12.70
CA GLN A 97 -23.15 -7.06 11.65
C GLN A 97 -22.43 -6.37 10.49
N SER A 98 -21.16 -5.99 10.68
CA SER A 98 -20.42 -5.21 9.69
C SER A 98 -18.92 -5.44 9.79
N THR A 99 -18.28 -5.59 8.63
CA THR A 99 -16.82 -5.53 8.48
C THR A 99 -16.33 -4.09 8.39
N SER A 100 -15.05 -3.86 8.71
CA SER A 100 -14.37 -2.57 8.53
C SER A 100 -14.53 -2.05 7.09
N LYS A 101 -14.36 -2.93 6.09
CA LYS A 101 -14.53 -2.57 4.68
C LYS A 101 -15.92 -2.03 4.37
N GLN A 102 -16.98 -2.68 4.87
CA GLN A 102 -18.35 -2.22 4.64
C GLN A 102 -18.61 -0.85 5.27
N ARG A 103 -18.13 -0.60 6.49
CA ARG A 103 -18.27 0.72 7.14
C ARG A 103 -17.55 1.80 6.33
N PHE A 104 -16.31 1.53 5.95
CA PHE A 104 -15.51 2.44 5.14
C PHE A 104 -16.15 2.73 3.78
N ASP A 105 -16.65 1.70 3.10
CA ASP A 105 -17.37 1.84 1.84
C ASP A 105 -18.61 2.73 1.97
N CYS A 106 -19.36 2.67 3.08
CA CYS A 106 -20.49 3.57 3.33
C CYS A 106 -20.05 5.05 3.36
N LEU A 107 -18.91 5.34 4.00
CA LEU A 107 -18.39 6.71 4.11
C LEU A 107 -17.93 7.24 2.75
N ARG A 108 -17.15 6.44 2.00
CA ARG A 108 -16.74 6.76 0.63
C ARG A 108 -17.94 6.98 -0.29
N LEU A 109 -18.93 6.08 -0.26
CA LEU A 109 -20.14 6.17 -1.07
C LEU A 109 -21.00 7.39 -0.73
N ALA A 110 -20.98 7.87 0.51
CA ALA A 110 -21.65 9.10 0.90
C ALA A 110 -20.99 10.35 0.27
N LEU A 111 -19.65 10.37 0.17
CA LEU A 111 -18.94 11.44 -0.54
C LEU A 111 -19.20 11.38 -2.06
N GLU A 112 -19.26 10.18 -2.65
CA GLU A 112 -19.65 10.00 -4.06
C GLU A 112 -21.06 10.56 -4.32
N ASP A 113 -22.03 10.27 -3.45
CA ASP A 113 -23.39 10.82 -3.55
C ASP A 113 -23.39 12.36 -3.46
N CYS A 114 -22.66 12.90 -2.48
CA CYS A 114 -22.58 14.36 -2.30
C CYS A 114 -22.05 15.03 -3.56
N ARG A 115 -21.04 14.46 -4.23
CA ARG A 115 -20.56 15.01 -5.50
C ARG A 115 -21.56 14.83 -6.64
N ALA A 116 -22.19 13.65 -6.75
CA ALA A 116 -23.18 13.39 -7.79
C ALA A 116 -24.38 14.35 -7.71
N GLU A 117 -24.74 14.78 -6.50
CA GLU A 117 -25.78 15.77 -6.22
C GLU A 117 -25.33 17.23 -6.43
N GLY A 118 -24.05 17.48 -6.74
CA GLY A 118 -23.50 18.83 -6.89
C GLY A 118 -23.31 19.57 -5.55
N LEU A 119 -23.17 18.85 -4.44
CA LEU A 119 -22.86 19.47 -3.14
C LEU A 119 -21.43 20.04 -3.13
N PHE A 120 -20.52 19.39 -3.85
CA PHE A 120 -19.14 19.78 -4.05
C PHE A 120 -18.85 20.00 -5.53
N ASP A 121 -17.96 20.95 -5.83
CA ASP A 121 -17.53 21.21 -7.19
C ASP A 121 -16.67 20.03 -7.70
N SER A 122 -16.55 19.91 -9.02
CA SER A 122 -15.78 18.83 -9.65
C SER A 122 -14.28 18.89 -9.33
N ASP A 123 -13.80 20.06 -8.92
CA ASP A 123 -12.41 20.31 -8.52
C ASP A 123 -12.20 20.33 -7.01
N THR A 124 -13.25 20.10 -6.20
CA THR A 124 -13.09 19.91 -4.75
C THR A 124 -12.44 18.55 -4.46
N VAL A 125 -11.33 18.58 -3.74
CA VAL A 125 -10.63 17.39 -3.25
C VAL A 125 -11.49 16.70 -2.20
N LEU A 126 -11.87 15.44 -2.43
CA LEU A 126 -12.63 14.65 -1.46
C LEU A 126 -11.80 13.49 -0.94
N LEU A 127 -11.70 13.37 0.37
CA LEU A 127 -10.88 12.37 1.05
C LEU A 127 -11.72 11.59 2.07
N CYS A 128 -11.38 10.32 2.25
CA CYS A 128 -11.97 9.44 3.25
C CYS A 128 -10.84 8.57 3.78
N GLY A 129 -10.37 8.82 4.99
CA GLY A 129 -9.12 8.22 5.48
C GLY A 129 -9.08 8.12 7.00
N ASN A 130 -8.13 7.34 7.52
CA ASN A 130 -7.90 7.22 8.96
C ASN A 130 -6.76 8.14 9.42
N THR A 131 -6.62 8.34 10.73
CA THR A 131 -5.58 9.22 11.28
C THR A 131 -4.15 8.71 11.05
N ASP A 132 -3.97 7.40 10.84
CA ASP A 132 -2.66 6.75 10.72
C ASP A 132 -2.20 6.51 9.26
N GLY A 133 -3.00 6.98 8.29
CA GLY A 133 -2.64 7.12 6.89
C GLY A 133 -3.05 5.98 5.95
N VAL A 134 -2.89 6.29 4.66
CA VAL A 134 -3.29 5.59 3.43
C VAL A 134 -3.13 4.06 3.42
N GLY A 135 -4.01 3.35 4.10
CA GLY A 135 -4.28 1.94 3.79
C GLY A 135 -4.86 1.79 2.38
N GLU A 136 -5.00 0.56 1.89
CA GLU A 136 -5.53 0.29 0.53
C GLU A 136 -6.93 0.87 0.30
N MET A 137 -7.77 0.87 1.32
CA MET A 137 -9.13 1.40 1.23
C MET A 137 -9.13 2.91 1.00
N GLU A 138 -8.17 3.63 1.59
CA GLU A 138 -8.03 5.07 1.43
C GLU A 138 -7.46 5.42 0.05
N ALA A 139 -6.45 4.69 -0.43
CA ALA A 139 -5.95 4.85 -1.79
C ALA A 139 -7.05 4.62 -2.84
N GLU A 140 -7.83 3.53 -2.70
CA GLU A 140 -8.99 3.28 -3.56
C GLU A 140 -10.03 4.41 -3.45
N ALA A 141 -10.27 4.94 -2.25
CA ALA A 141 -11.17 6.06 -2.05
C ALA A 141 -10.67 7.31 -2.76
N VAL A 142 -9.39 7.67 -2.66
CA VAL A 142 -8.80 8.83 -3.34
C VAL A 142 -8.99 8.73 -4.85
N ASP A 143 -8.69 7.57 -5.45
CA ASP A 143 -8.81 7.34 -6.89
C ASP A 143 -10.25 7.46 -7.39
N ARG A 144 -11.22 6.96 -6.61
CA ARG A 144 -12.64 7.01 -6.97
C ARG A 144 -13.25 8.38 -6.71
N LEU A 145 -12.84 9.01 -5.62
CA LEU A 145 -13.34 10.30 -5.17
C LEU A 145 -12.62 11.45 -5.85
N ASN A 146 -11.71 11.28 -6.79
CA ASN A 146 -11.04 12.42 -7.40
C ASN A 146 -10.78 12.17 -8.90
N SER A 147 -10.69 13.24 -9.68
CA SER A 147 -10.21 13.10 -11.07
C SER A 147 -8.76 12.59 -11.07
N THR A 148 -8.31 11.92 -12.13
CA THR A 148 -6.94 11.42 -12.22
C THR A 148 -5.87 12.49 -11.95
N ALA A 149 -6.13 13.74 -12.35
CA ALA A 149 -5.24 14.85 -12.08
C ALA A 149 -5.15 15.19 -10.58
N ILE A 150 -6.30 15.27 -9.90
CA ILE A 150 -6.39 15.55 -8.47
C ILE A 150 -5.85 14.37 -7.66
N ALA A 151 -6.24 13.14 -8.01
CA ALA A 151 -5.77 11.92 -7.35
C ALA A 151 -4.24 11.80 -7.44
N GLY A 152 -3.65 12.07 -8.60
CA GLY A 152 -2.19 12.05 -8.78
C GLY A 152 -1.46 13.09 -7.94
N GLN A 153 -2.04 14.29 -7.78
CA GLN A 153 -1.49 15.32 -6.90
C GLN A 153 -1.57 14.90 -5.42
N VAL A 154 -2.76 14.50 -4.96
CA VAL A 154 -3.01 14.08 -3.58
C VAL A 154 -2.12 12.89 -3.20
N ALA A 155 -2.04 11.87 -4.06
CA ALA A 155 -1.20 10.71 -3.82
C ALA A 155 0.28 11.11 -3.73
N GLY A 156 0.73 12.03 -4.60
CA GLY A 156 2.06 12.62 -4.53
C GLY A 156 2.32 13.23 -3.15
N ASP A 157 1.45 14.13 -2.70
CA ASP A 157 1.61 14.86 -1.44
C ASP A 157 1.54 13.93 -0.21
N LEU A 158 0.64 12.95 -0.21
CA LEU A 158 0.53 11.96 0.87
C LEU A 158 1.71 10.98 0.92
N CYS A 159 2.40 10.76 -0.21
CA CYS A 159 3.58 9.90 -0.29
C CYS A 159 4.88 10.60 0.16
N VAL A 160 4.89 11.93 0.37
CA VAL A 160 6.07 12.70 0.81
C VAL A 160 6.35 12.50 2.32
N ALA A 161 6.07 11.31 2.85
CA ALA A 161 6.44 10.89 4.20
C ALA A 161 7.95 10.62 4.34
N GLU A 162 8.78 11.54 3.86
CA GLU A 162 10.13 11.79 4.36
C GLU A 162 10.15 13.24 4.86
N TYR A 163 9.51 13.47 6.01
CA TYR A 163 9.98 14.51 6.92
C TYR A 163 11.40 14.12 7.29
N GLY A 164 12.33 14.69 6.53
CA GLY A 164 13.76 14.59 6.78
C GLY A 164 14.04 14.91 8.23
N ASP A 165 14.78 14.01 8.85
CA ASP A 165 15.49 14.17 10.11
C ASP A 165 16.03 15.62 10.21
N ASP A 166 15.45 16.39 11.12
CA ASP A 166 15.84 17.77 11.41
C ASP A 166 17.32 17.82 11.82
N CYS A 167 18.21 18.16 10.88
CA CYS A 167 19.55 18.65 11.18
C CYS A 167 20.08 19.64 10.13
N VAL A 168 19.93 20.93 10.47
CA VAL A 168 20.82 22.09 10.22
C VAL A 168 20.59 22.92 8.93
N PRO A 169 20.51 24.28 9.04
CA PRO A 169 20.22 25.16 7.92
C PRO A 169 21.44 25.78 7.21
N ALA A 170 21.13 26.33 6.04
CA ALA A 170 21.80 27.38 5.25
C ALA A 170 23.08 27.03 4.47
N ASP A 171 22.93 26.85 3.15
CA ASP A 171 23.45 27.85 2.20
C ASP A 171 22.75 27.74 0.83
N ARG A 172 22.31 28.88 0.28
CA ARG A 172 21.69 28.95 -1.05
C ARG A 172 22.74 29.38 -2.06
N SER A 173 22.94 28.58 -3.10
CA SER A 173 23.40 29.08 -4.41
C SER A 173 22.79 28.25 -5.54
N PRO A 174 22.34 28.88 -6.65
CA PRO A 174 21.57 28.20 -7.68
C PRO A 174 22.49 27.64 -8.77
N SER A 175 22.29 26.39 -9.17
CA SER A 175 22.75 25.93 -10.48
C SER A 175 21.81 24.90 -11.11
N GLN A 176 21.35 25.30 -12.29
CA GLN A 176 20.69 24.58 -13.36
C GLN A 176 21.04 23.09 -13.49
N GLY A 177 20.03 22.29 -13.78
CA GLY A 177 20.18 20.89 -14.20
C GLY A 177 18.82 20.24 -14.46
N THR A 178 18.16 20.67 -15.53
CA THR A 178 16.91 20.08 -16.04
C THR A 178 17.08 18.60 -16.36
N GLY A 179 16.45 17.76 -15.54
CA GLY A 179 16.17 16.36 -15.81
C GLY A 179 14.94 15.97 -15.00
N SER A 180 13.75 16.29 -15.51
CA SER A 180 12.47 16.04 -14.84
C SER A 180 12.33 14.57 -14.45
N PHE A 181 12.42 14.31 -13.14
CA PHE A 181 12.13 13.02 -12.50
C PHE A 181 10.70 12.54 -12.83
N LEU A 182 9.77 13.49 -12.95
CA LEU A 182 8.39 13.30 -13.44
C LEU A 182 8.32 12.69 -14.84
N GLY A 183 9.28 12.99 -15.73
CA GLY A 183 9.34 12.40 -17.07
C GLY A 183 9.73 10.92 -17.07
N LYS A 184 10.50 10.45 -16.07
CA LYS A 184 10.85 9.03 -15.91
C LYS A 184 9.75 8.25 -15.18
N LEU A 185 9.07 8.88 -14.22
CA LEU A 185 7.96 8.27 -13.49
C LEU A 185 6.72 8.05 -14.39
N MET A 186 6.38 9.03 -15.24
CA MET A 186 5.26 8.92 -16.18
C MET A 186 5.53 7.95 -17.33
N ALA A 187 6.80 7.81 -17.77
CA ALA A 187 7.20 6.79 -18.73
C ALA A 187 7.05 5.37 -18.14
N GLY A 188 7.33 5.18 -16.85
CA GLY A 188 7.08 3.93 -16.13
C GLY A 188 5.58 3.61 -16.03
N PHE A 189 4.75 4.61 -15.68
CA PHE A 189 3.29 4.44 -15.55
C PHE A 189 2.59 4.13 -16.87
N GLN A 190 2.97 4.75 -17.98
CA GLN A 190 2.37 4.43 -19.29
C GLN A 190 2.85 3.08 -19.87
N GLN A 191 4.05 2.61 -19.48
CA GLN A 191 4.59 1.33 -19.91
C GLN A 191 4.01 0.14 -19.11
N ALA A 192 3.56 0.38 -17.87
CA ALA A 192 2.90 -0.62 -17.03
C ALA A 192 1.51 -1.06 -17.56
N PHE A 193 0.78 -0.19 -18.26
CA PHE A 193 -0.57 -0.49 -18.77
C PHE A 193 -0.63 -0.99 -20.22
N ARG A 194 0.52 -1.34 -20.83
CA ARG A 194 0.60 -2.00 -22.16
C ARG A 194 1.40 -3.30 -22.17
N ARG A 195 1.60 -3.95 -21.01
CA ARG A 195 2.11 -5.33 -20.99
C ARG A 195 0.94 -6.29 -21.21
N ASP A 196 0.81 -6.77 -22.44
CA ASP A 196 0.03 -7.95 -22.78
C ASP A 196 0.28 -9.05 -21.73
N ALA A 197 -0.80 -9.67 -21.24
CA ALA A 197 -0.80 -10.81 -20.32
C ALA A 197 -0.04 -12.06 -20.83
N ASN A 198 0.60 -11.97 -22.00
CA ASN A 198 1.42 -13.00 -22.62
C ASN A 198 2.94 -12.71 -22.58
N GLN A 199 3.39 -11.67 -21.87
CA GLN A 199 4.81 -11.36 -21.66
C GLN A 199 5.25 -11.43 -20.19
N LEU A 200 4.82 -12.46 -19.45
CA LEU A 200 5.60 -12.96 -18.32
C LEU A 200 6.89 -13.59 -18.85
N THR A 201 7.79 -12.73 -19.33
CA THR A 201 9.23 -13.00 -19.40
C THR A 201 9.61 -13.59 -18.05
N SER A 202 10.27 -14.76 -18.03
CA SER A 202 10.52 -15.50 -16.80
C SER A 202 11.16 -14.58 -15.77
N MET A 203 10.53 -14.44 -14.59
CA MET A 203 11.02 -13.58 -13.53
C MET A 203 12.39 -14.09 -13.04
N GLU A 204 13.43 -13.28 -13.23
CA GLU A 204 14.79 -13.59 -12.77
C GLU A 204 14.91 -13.30 -11.27
N ILE A 205 15.27 -14.31 -10.48
CA ILE A 205 15.58 -14.17 -9.05
C ILE A 205 17.04 -13.73 -8.88
N VAL A 206 17.25 -12.67 -8.12
CA VAL A 206 18.56 -12.12 -7.79
C VAL A 206 18.83 -12.35 -6.30
N PRO A 207 19.89 -13.09 -5.92
CA PRO A 207 20.26 -13.31 -4.53
C PRO A 207 20.36 -12.00 -3.73
N GLY A 208 19.81 -11.99 -2.51
CA GLY A 208 19.82 -10.85 -1.60
C GLY A 208 18.94 -9.67 -2.02
N ARG A 209 18.33 -9.73 -3.21
CA ARG A 209 17.57 -8.63 -3.78
C ARG A 209 16.12 -9.00 -4.08
N GLY A 210 15.83 -10.12 -4.73
CA GLY A 210 14.46 -10.50 -5.13
C GLY A 210 14.29 -10.52 -6.64
N VAL A 211 13.18 -10.00 -7.15
CA VAL A 211 12.93 -9.86 -8.60
C VAL A 211 12.83 -8.37 -8.97
N GLU A 212 12.97 -8.04 -10.25
CA GLU A 212 12.84 -6.64 -10.70
C GLU A 212 11.48 -6.05 -10.27
N GLY A 213 11.54 -4.90 -9.58
CA GLY A 213 10.37 -4.18 -9.07
C GLY A 213 9.85 -4.68 -7.71
N CYS A 214 10.25 -5.87 -7.25
CA CYS A 214 9.88 -6.39 -5.93
C CYS A 214 11.15 -6.88 -5.23
N GLU A 215 11.78 -5.94 -4.51
CA GLU A 215 13.09 -6.13 -3.91
C GLU A 215 13.05 -6.07 -2.38
N ILE A 216 14.00 -6.72 -1.73
CA ILE A 216 14.20 -6.65 -0.28
C ILE A 216 14.39 -5.18 0.13
N GLY A 217 13.74 -4.77 1.21
CA GLY A 217 13.76 -3.40 1.74
C GLY A 217 12.79 -2.43 1.05
N PHE A 218 12.18 -2.79 -0.08
CA PHE A 218 11.17 -1.96 -0.74
C PHE A 218 9.87 -1.93 0.07
N ALA A 219 9.02 -0.94 -0.21
CA ALA A 219 7.70 -0.86 0.37
C ALA A 219 6.87 -2.10 0.03
N ARG A 220 6.00 -2.53 0.94
CA ARG A 220 5.15 -3.72 0.75
C ARG A 220 4.34 -3.68 -0.55
N ASP A 221 3.88 -2.50 -0.97
CA ASP A 221 3.00 -2.36 -2.13
C ASP A 221 3.70 -2.63 -3.47
N ALA A 222 5.05 -2.55 -3.50
CA ALA A 222 5.85 -2.96 -4.65
C ALA A 222 5.58 -4.43 -5.03
N ALA A 223 5.28 -5.30 -4.05
CA ALA A 223 4.90 -6.68 -4.33
C ALA A 223 3.59 -6.79 -5.12
N ARG A 224 2.62 -5.90 -4.86
CA ARG A 224 1.33 -5.91 -5.57
C ARG A 224 1.44 -5.34 -6.97
N GLU A 225 2.31 -4.35 -7.15
CA GLU A 225 2.62 -3.81 -8.48
C GLU A 225 3.24 -4.87 -9.39
N VAL A 226 4.13 -5.71 -8.85
CA VAL A 226 4.83 -6.75 -9.62
C VAL A 226 4.02 -8.05 -9.76
N PHE A 227 3.40 -8.52 -8.69
CA PHE A 227 2.73 -9.82 -8.63
C PHE A 227 1.21 -9.74 -8.75
N GLY A 228 0.64 -8.53 -8.81
CA GLY A 228 -0.79 -8.30 -8.94
C GLY A 228 -1.54 -8.39 -7.60
N ASN A 229 -2.80 -8.82 -7.65
CA ASN A 229 -3.63 -8.87 -6.46
C ASN A 229 -3.27 -10.07 -5.57
N THR A 230 -3.13 -9.82 -4.27
CA THR A 230 -2.93 -10.86 -3.25
C THR A 230 -4.28 -11.34 -2.68
N GLN A 231 -4.36 -12.61 -2.30
CA GLN A 231 -5.50 -13.15 -1.55
C GLN A 231 -5.32 -13.02 -0.03
N SER A 232 -4.15 -12.57 0.42
CA SER A 232 -3.82 -12.53 1.83
C SER A 232 -4.58 -11.44 2.58
N THR A 233 -5.09 -11.80 3.76
CA THR A 233 -5.62 -10.86 4.75
C THR A 233 -4.58 -10.45 5.79
N SER A 234 -3.36 -11.01 5.71
CA SER A 234 -2.28 -10.75 6.67
C SER A 234 -1.61 -9.40 6.42
N ALA A 235 -1.35 -8.67 7.50
CA ALA A 235 -0.59 -7.42 7.44
C ALA A 235 0.91 -7.63 7.15
N ASN A 236 1.43 -8.83 7.42
CA ASN A 236 2.87 -9.15 7.36
C ASN A 236 3.23 -10.14 6.24
N TYR A 237 2.24 -10.68 5.54
CA TYR A 237 2.45 -11.67 4.49
C TYR A 237 1.52 -11.39 3.33
N PHE A 238 2.05 -11.30 2.12
CA PHE A 238 1.26 -11.31 0.89
C PHE A 238 1.46 -12.62 0.16
N GLU A 239 0.35 -13.29 -0.10
CA GLU A 239 0.31 -14.57 -0.77
C GLU A 239 -0.14 -14.38 -2.21
N PHE A 240 0.62 -14.93 -3.15
CA PHE A 240 0.30 -14.95 -4.57
C PHE A 240 0.27 -16.41 -5.08
N PRO A 241 -0.76 -17.20 -4.69
CA PRO A 241 -0.80 -18.63 -5.00
C PRO A 241 -0.70 -18.95 -6.48
N HIS A 242 -1.34 -18.14 -7.33
CA HIS A 242 -1.35 -18.26 -8.78
C HIS A 242 0.01 -18.00 -9.46
N LEU A 243 1.01 -17.51 -8.72
CA LEU A 243 2.37 -17.28 -9.23
C LEU A 243 3.41 -18.13 -8.52
N GLY A 244 3.07 -18.83 -7.44
CA GLY A 244 4.06 -19.52 -6.62
C GLY A 244 4.93 -18.56 -5.81
N VAL A 245 4.38 -17.45 -5.31
CA VAL A 245 5.17 -16.44 -4.59
C VAL A 245 4.50 -16.06 -3.27
N ASP A 246 5.31 -15.95 -2.21
CA ASP A 246 4.93 -15.24 -0.98
C ASP A 246 5.93 -14.12 -0.68
N VAL A 247 5.44 -13.03 -0.11
CA VAL A 247 6.25 -11.90 0.35
C VAL A 247 6.01 -11.66 1.82
N GLN A 248 7.05 -11.82 2.63
CA GLN A 248 7.05 -11.47 4.04
C GLN A 248 7.47 -10.00 4.19
N CYS A 249 6.69 -9.24 4.98
CA CYS A 249 6.98 -7.86 5.29
C CYS A 249 7.22 -7.66 6.79
N ARG A 250 8.14 -6.76 7.12
CA ARG A 250 8.41 -6.28 8.48
C ARG A 250 8.53 -4.76 8.45
N LYS A 251 7.87 -4.07 9.40
CA LYS A 251 7.84 -2.59 9.45
C LYS A 251 7.47 -1.95 8.10
N LYS A 252 6.43 -2.49 7.44
CA LYS A 252 5.91 -2.05 6.13
C LYS A 252 6.90 -2.20 4.95
N ARG A 253 8.04 -2.87 5.15
CA ARG A 253 9.03 -3.16 4.11
C ARG A 253 9.17 -4.66 3.86
N ILE A 254 9.55 -5.03 2.65
CA ILE A 254 9.79 -6.42 2.26
C ILE A 254 11.03 -6.93 3.00
N ASP A 255 10.84 -8.02 3.75
CA ASP A 255 11.86 -8.67 4.60
C ASP A 255 12.38 -9.94 3.94
N ALA A 256 11.48 -10.71 3.32
CA ALA A 256 11.83 -11.91 2.56
C ALA A 256 10.82 -12.18 1.44
N ILE A 257 11.29 -12.85 0.39
CA ILE A 257 10.47 -13.31 -0.73
C ILE A 257 10.70 -14.81 -0.91
N TYR A 258 9.61 -15.56 -1.08
CA TYR A 258 9.61 -17.01 -1.28
C TYR A 258 9.10 -17.32 -2.68
N PHE A 259 9.81 -18.17 -3.40
CA PHE A 259 9.49 -18.63 -4.75
C PHE A 259 9.28 -20.14 -4.73
N PHE A 260 8.02 -20.56 -4.77
CA PHE A 260 7.61 -21.95 -4.62
C PHE A 260 7.52 -22.65 -5.97
N PHE A 261 8.20 -23.79 -6.08
CA PHE A 261 8.13 -24.65 -7.26
C PHE A 261 7.20 -25.85 -7.05
N ARG A 262 7.06 -26.32 -5.80
CA ARG A 262 6.35 -27.58 -5.48
C ARG A 262 5.48 -27.53 -4.22
N THR A 263 5.16 -26.34 -3.75
CA THR A 263 4.32 -26.17 -2.55
C THR A 263 2.85 -26.43 -2.87
N LYS A 264 2.18 -27.18 -1.98
CA LYS A 264 0.74 -27.45 -2.13
C LYS A 264 -0.04 -26.13 -2.07
N ASN A 265 -1.07 -26.01 -2.91
CA ASN A 265 -1.94 -24.84 -3.08
C ASN A 265 -1.30 -23.64 -3.81
N TYR A 266 -0.07 -23.78 -4.30
CA TYR A 266 0.58 -22.79 -5.16
C TYR A 266 0.73 -23.36 -6.59
N GLU A 267 0.58 -22.50 -7.59
CA GLU A 267 1.09 -22.79 -8.92
C GLU A 267 2.63 -22.77 -8.90
N PRO A 268 3.30 -23.60 -9.69
CA PRO A 268 4.76 -23.59 -9.74
C PRO A 268 5.28 -22.25 -10.29
N PHE A 269 6.15 -21.60 -9.53
CA PHE A 269 6.88 -20.43 -10.00
C PHE A 269 7.67 -20.77 -11.28
N ASN A 270 7.54 -19.93 -12.31
CA ASN A 270 8.11 -20.17 -13.64
C ASN A 270 9.40 -19.37 -13.91
N GLY A 271 10.04 -18.85 -12.85
CA GLY A 271 11.32 -18.14 -12.94
C GLY A 271 12.52 -19.01 -12.54
N ASN A 272 13.71 -18.45 -12.67
CA ASN A 272 14.97 -19.03 -12.24
C ASN A 272 15.83 -17.94 -11.58
N THR A 273 16.84 -18.33 -10.81
CA THR A 273 17.90 -17.37 -10.43
C THR A 273 18.65 -16.90 -11.67
N ARG A 274 19.31 -15.75 -11.58
CA ARG A 274 20.21 -15.22 -12.62
C ARG A 274 21.24 -16.23 -13.11
N GLU A 275 21.69 -17.10 -12.21
CA GLU A 275 22.67 -18.17 -12.43
C GLU A 275 22.04 -19.46 -12.98
N GLY A 276 20.73 -19.44 -13.26
CA GLY A 276 19.99 -20.53 -13.90
C GLY A 276 19.50 -21.63 -12.97
N ILE A 277 19.44 -21.40 -11.66
CA ILE A 277 18.84 -22.35 -10.71
C ILE A 277 17.32 -22.16 -10.67
N GLY A 278 16.56 -23.24 -10.86
CA GLY A 278 15.09 -23.23 -10.77
C GLY A 278 14.51 -24.63 -10.60
N ALA A 279 13.22 -24.81 -10.88
CA ALA A 279 12.39 -25.97 -10.51
C ALA A 279 12.97 -27.39 -10.74
N ARG A 280 13.89 -27.53 -11.71
CA ARG A 280 14.52 -28.81 -12.11
C ARG A 280 15.96 -28.96 -11.61
N SER A 281 16.45 -27.99 -10.84
CA SER A 281 17.81 -28.00 -10.31
C SER A 281 17.91 -28.94 -9.11
N THR A 282 19.09 -29.55 -8.96
CA THR A 282 19.46 -30.42 -7.84
C THR A 282 20.36 -29.67 -6.85
N ALA A 283 20.43 -30.13 -5.61
CA ALA A 283 21.35 -29.57 -4.60
C ALA A 283 22.81 -29.54 -5.11
N LYS A 284 23.26 -30.58 -5.82
CA LYS A 284 24.59 -30.62 -6.45
C LYS A 284 24.81 -29.51 -7.48
N GLN A 285 23.79 -29.17 -8.28
CA GLN A 285 23.88 -28.05 -9.22
C GLN A 285 23.98 -26.72 -8.47
N VAL A 286 23.21 -26.54 -7.40
CA VAL A 286 23.28 -25.33 -6.57
C VAL A 286 24.68 -25.15 -5.97
N VAL A 287 25.25 -26.19 -5.33
CA VAL A 287 26.60 -26.14 -4.75
C VAL A 287 27.67 -25.88 -5.82
N ARG A 288 27.50 -26.42 -7.03
CA ARG A 288 28.42 -26.13 -8.14
C ARG A 288 28.33 -24.69 -8.63
N THR A 289 27.14 -24.10 -8.62
CA THR A 289 26.88 -22.74 -9.10
C THR A 289 27.27 -21.68 -8.07
N TYR A 290 26.91 -21.88 -6.80
CA TYR A 290 27.08 -20.91 -5.72
C TYR A 290 28.26 -21.19 -4.78
N GLY A 291 28.90 -22.36 -4.91
CA GLY A 291 29.99 -22.79 -4.04
C GLY A 291 29.52 -23.51 -2.78
N THR A 292 30.39 -23.56 -1.77
CA THR A 292 30.06 -24.18 -0.47
C THR A 292 29.07 -23.31 0.30
N PRO A 293 27.93 -23.85 0.77
CA PRO A 293 26.97 -23.07 1.57
C PRO A 293 27.55 -22.73 2.95
N ASP A 294 27.11 -21.60 3.52
CA ASP A 294 27.47 -21.17 4.88
C ASP A 294 26.94 -22.16 5.94
N LYS A 295 25.78 -22.77 5.66
CA LYS A 295 25.17 -23.81 6.48
C LYS A 295 24.42 -24.79 5.58
N GLN A 296 24.42 -26.06 5.95
CA GLN A 296 23.61 -27.10 5.31
C GLN A 296 22.89 -27.90 6.39
N ASP A 297 21.55 -27.93 6.32
CA ASP A 297 20.71 -28.74 7.19
C ASP A 297 20.05 -29.84 6.36
N GLN A 298 19.99 -31.06 6.89
CA GLN A 298 19.31 -32.17 6.22
C GLN A 298 18.73 -33.15 7.25
N GLY A 299 17.65 -33.82 6.88
CA GLY A 299 17.06 -34.83 7.75
C GLY A 299 15.82 -35.50 7.17
N PRO A 300 15.26 -36.48 7.91
CA PRO A 300 14.00 -37.09 7.54
C PRO A 300 12.84 -36.12 7.77
N THR A 301 11.80 -36.21 6.95
CA THR A 301 10.52 -35.54 7.21
C THR A 301 9.56 -36.48 7.95
N SER A 302 8.60 -35.93 8.68
CA SER A 302 7.56 -36.72 9.37
C SER A 302 6.70 -37.56 8.43
N SER A 303 6.67 -37.21 7.14
CA SER A 303 5.95 -37.94 6.09
C SER A 303 6.76 -39.09 5.45
N GLY A 304 7.93 -39.44 6.02
CA GLY A 304 8.79 -40.51 5.49
C GLY A 304 9.71 -40.08 4.33
N GLY A 305 9.90 -38.78 4.16
CA GLY A 305 10.75 -38.17 3.13
C GLY A 305 12.10 -37.71 3.65
N THR A 306 12.81 -36.95 2.82
CA THR A 306 14.00 -36.19 3.22
C THR A 306 13.82 -34.72 2.90
N TYR A 307 14.41 -33.87 3.72
CA TYR A 307 14.61 -32.45 3.42
C TYR A 307 16.11 -32.15 3.39
N GLU A 308 16.48 -31.15 2.60
CA GLU A 308 17.82 -30.57 2.56
C GLU A 308 17.68 -29.06 2.36
N ARG A 309 18.42 -28.26 3.13
CA ARG A 309 18.42 -26.79 3.06
C ARG A 309 19.85 -26.30 2.90
N LEU A 310 20.07 -25.44 1.92
CA LEU A 310 21.36 -24.84 1.63
C LEU A 310 21.27 -23.34 1.89
N TYR A 311 22.03 -22.84 2.87
CA TYR A 311 22.05 -21.44 3.26
C TYR A 311 23.27 -20.74 2.65
N TYR A 312 23.04 -19.69 1.85
CA TYR A 312 24.06 -18.77 1.37
C TYR A 312 23.78 -17.38 1.94
N ARG A 313 24.00 -17.26 3.24
CA ARG A 313 23.70 -16.08 4.07
C ARG A 313 24.33 -14.82 3.52
N ARG A 314 25.60 -14.91 3.11
CA ARG A 314 26.34 -13.78 2.54
C ARG A 314 25.76 -13.28 1.22
N LEU A 315 24.99 -14.13 0.55
CA LEU A 315 24.31 -13.81 -0.71
C LEU A 315 22.82 -13.50 -0.49
N GLY A 316 22.30 -13.62 0.74
CA GLY A 316 20.87 -13.41 1.03
C GLY A 316 19.95 -14.38 0.30
N ILE A 317 20.34 -15.66 0.18
CA ILE A 317 19.54 -16.68 -0.51
C ILE A 317 19.60 -18.05 0.21
N GLU A 318 18.49 -18.76 0.18
CA GLU A 318 18.33 -20.12 0.71
C GLU A 318 17.61 -21.00 -0.33
N PHE A 319 18.04 -22.26 -0.43
CA PHE A 319 17.43 -23.26 -1.29
C PHE A 319 16.89 -24.40 -0.44
N ASN A 320 15.60 -24.70 -0.61
CA ASN A 320 14.91 -25.77 0.11
C ASN A 320 14.60 -26.93 -0.83
N PHE A 321 15.01 -28.14 -0.44
CA PHE A 321 14.77 -29.37 -1.18
C PHE A 321 13.92 -30.33 -0.37
N ARG A 322 13.01 -31.01 -1.05
CA ARG A 322 12.22 -32.13 -0.52
C ARG A 322 12.30 -33.30 -1.48
N HIS A 323 12.60 -34.50 -0.97
CA HIS A 323 12.81 -35.70 -1.80
C HIS A 323 13.80 -35.50 -2.97
N ASN A 324 14.86 -34.71 -2.74
CA ASN A 324 15.87 -34.31 -3.75
C ASN A 324 15.35 -33.41 -4.88
N GLU A 325 14.15 -32.85 -4.76
CA GLU A 325 13.60 -31.86 -5.69
C GLU A 325 13.60 -30.48 -5.04
N LEU A 326 13.93 -29.43 -5.80
CA LEU A 326 13.84 -28.06 -5.32
C LEU A 326 12.37 -27.72 -5.04
N GLU A 327 12.05 -27.46 -3.77
CA GLU A 327 10.72 -27.12 -3.29
C GLU A 327 10.48 -25.61 -3.40
N ASP A 328 11.44 -24.81 -2.91
CA ASP A 328 11.39 -23.35 -2.96
C ASP A 328 12.76 -22.69 -2.88
N ILE A 329 12.80 -21.43 -3.29
CA ILE A 329 13.92 -20.50 -3.07
C ILE A 329 13.42 -19.36 -2.19
N ARG A 330 14.21 -19.00 -1.18
CA ARG A 330 13.96 -17.82 -0.35
C ARG A 330 15.06 -16.78 -0.56
N VAL A 331 14.67 -15.53 -0.76
CA VAL A 331 15.57 -14.37 -0.80
C VAL A 331 15.28 -13.47 0.41
N TYR A 332 16.32 -12.91 1.00
CA TYR A 332 16.26 -12.08 2.21
C TYR A 332 17.47 -11.14 2.29
N ASP A 333 17.45 -10.17 3.19
CA ASP A 333 18.56 -9.23 3.36
C ASP A 333 19.81 -9.94 3.89
N ALA A 334 20.91 -9.86 3.13
CA ALA A 334 22.19 -10.45 3.54
C ALA A 334 22.82 -9.72 4.73
N THR A 335 22.47 -8.45 4.97
CA THR A 335 23.07 -7.60 6.02
C THR A 335 22.55 -7.94 7.42
N ASP A 336 21.34 -8.50 7.53
CA ASP A 336 20.72 -8.86 8.81
C ASP A 336 21.36 -10.08 9.51
N VAL A 337 22.23 -10.81 8.81
CA VAL A 337 22.75 -12.09 9.28
C VAL A 337 23.95 -11.95 10.25
N GLU A 338 24.52 -10.76 10.40
CA GLU A 338 25.70 -10.53 11.27
C GLU A 338 25.38 -10.37 12.78
N SER A 339 24.12 -10.48 13.21
CA SER A 339 23.73 -10.24 14.61
C SER A 339 23.70 -11.48 15.53
N GLY A 340 24.06 -12.65 15.02
CA GLY A 340 24.08 -13.89 15.81
C GLY A 340 25.41 -14.04 16.58
N PRO A 341 25.40 -14.25 17.91
CA PRO A 341 26.61 -14.37 18.74
C PRO A 341 27.52 -15.55 18.37
#